data_AF-A0A7Y6D4A9-F1
#
_entry.id   AF-A0A7Y6D4A9-F1
#
_cell.length_a   1.000
_cell.length_b   1.000
_cell.length_c   1.000
_cell.angle_alpha   90.00
_cell.angle_beta   90.00
_cell.angle_gamma   90.00
#
_symmetry.space_group_name_H-M   'P 1'
#
loop_
_entity.id
_entity.type
_entity.pdbx_description
1 polymer ?
#
loop_
_entity_poly.entity_id
_entity_poly.type
_entity_poly.pdbx_seq_one_letter_code
_entity_poly.pdbx_strand_id
1 'polypeptide(L)'
;MEIEDTDDWLGCPTPLETCRHQLQMYENEFEELNLQLRQAREKIFKLVQMNDELSAGAGKAEAELKQALDTIERLNDEASDLKGRVQSLRLIADQRDHLFHENQRLLREKQERESQ
;
A
#
# COMPACT_ATOMS: atom_id res chain seq x y z
N MET A 1 -16.81 -78.28 -38.51
CA MET A 1 -15.49 -77.63 -38.59
C MET A 1 -15.47 -76.66 -37.43
N GLU A 2 -15.02 -77.13 -36.28
CA GLU A 2 -14.87 -76.29 -35.09
C GLU A 2 -13.56 -75.53 -35.28
N ILE A 3 -13.62 -74.20 -35.22
CA ILE A 3 -12.42 -73.37 -35.27
C ILE A 3 -11.77 -73.52 -33.90
N GLU A 4 -10.52 -73.97 -33.86
CA GLU A 4 -9.71 -74.02 -32.64
C GLU A 4 -9.66 -72.64 -32.01
N ASP A 5 -9.86 -72.59 -30.69
CA ASP A 5 -9.80 -71.36 -29.90
C ASP A 5 -8.36 -70.83 -29.90
N THR A 6 -8.11 -69.78 -30.68
CA THR A 6 -6.77 -69.19 -30.89
C THR A 6 -6.44 -68.07 -29.90
N ASP A 7 -7.27 -67.86 -28.87
CA ASP A 7 -7.07 -66.74 -27.92
C ASP A 7 -5.70 -66.77 -27.23
N ASP A 8 -5.10 -67.95 -27.06
CA ASP A 8 -3.75 -68.14 -26.50
C ASP A 8 -2.60 -67.87 -27.50
N TRP A 9 -2.85 -67.84 -28.82
CA TRP A 9 -1.79 -67.69 -29.82
C TRP A 9 -1.20 -66.28 -29.89
N LEU A 10 -1.98 -65.27 -29.52
CA LEU A 10 -1.57 -63.87 -29.57
C LEU A 10 -1.01 -63.37 -28.23
N GLY A 11 -1.00 -64.20 -27.19
CA GLY A 11 -0.63 -63.78 -25.83
C GLY A 11 -1.50 -62.64 -25.33
N CYS A 12 -2.78 -62.61 -25.73
CA CYS A 12 -3.72 -61.58 -25.32
C CYS A 12 -3.88 -61.62 -23.80
N PRO A 13 -3.68 -60.51 -23.08
CA PRO A 13 -3.81 -60.50 -21.64
C PRO A 13 -5.20 -60.95 -21.25
N THR A 14 -5.27 -61.88 -20.31
CA THR A 14 -6.54 -62.39 -19.81
C THR A 14 -7.37 -61.23 -19.23
N PRO A 15 -8.71 -61.34 -19.19
CA PRO A 15 -9.55 -60.33 -18.57
C PRO A 15 -9.12 -60.02 -17.13
N LEU A 16 -8.65 -61.03 -16.38
CA LEU A 16 -8.14 -60.86 -15.02
C LEU A 16 -6.84 -60.04 -14.97
N GLU A 17 -5.91 -60.27 -15.90
CA GLU A 17 -4.68 -59.48 -16.02
C GLU A 17 -4.97 -58.04 -16.41
N THR A 18 -5.93 -57.83 -17.32
CA THR A 18 -6.41 -56.49 -17.71
C THR A 18 -7.02 -55.76 -16.51
N CYS A 19 -7.90 -56.42 -15.75
CA CYS A 19 -8.46 -55.84 -14.52
C CYS A 19 -7.38 -55.49 -13.49
N ARG A 20 -6.39 -56.37 -13.30
CA ARG A 20 -5.28 -56.14 -12.36
C ARG A 20 -4.45 -54.92 -12.78
N HIS A 21 -4.14 -54.82 -14.06
CA HIS A 21 -3.41 -53.68 -14.60
C HIS A 21 -4.19 -52.37 -14.44
N GLN A 22 -5.50 -52.37 -14.71
CA GLN A 22 -6.35 -51.20 -14.51
C GLN A 22 -6.41 -50.77 -13.05
N LEU A 23 -6.51 -51.71 -12.09
CA LEU A 23 -6.46 -51.39 -10.67
C LEU A 23 -5.14 -50.72 -10.28
N GLN A 24 -4.01 -51.22 -10.77
CA GLN A 24 -2.70 -50.61 -10.53
C GLN A 24 -2.60 -49.19 -11.13
N MET A 25 -3.17 -48.97 -12.32
CA MET A 25 -3.23 -47.62 -12.91
C MET A 25 -4.05 -46.66 -12.06
N TYR A 26 -5.23 -47.08 -11.59
CA TYR A 26 -6.05 -46.25 -10.72
C TYR A 26 -5.42 -45.98 -9.36
N GLU A 27 -4.73 -46.95 -8.78
CA GLU A 27 -3.96 -46.74 -7.54
C GLU A 27 -2.90 -45.65 -7.73
N ASN A 28 -2.11 -45.75 -8.81
CA ASN A 28 -1.09 -44.73 -9.13
C ASN A 28 -1.70 -43.34 -9.38
N GLU A 29 -2.80 -43.26 -10.14
CA GLU A 29 -3.49 -42.00 -10.41
C GLU A 29 -4.05 -41.39 -9.12
N PHE A 30 -4.59 -42.21 -8.23
CA PHE A 30 -5.09 -41.75 -6.94
C PHE A 30 -3.96 -41.21 -6.04
N GLU A 31 -2.80 -41.87 -6.03
CA GLU A 31 -1.61 -41.38 -5.32
C GLU A 31 -1.14 -40.02 -5.85
N GLU A 32 -1.06 -39.88 -7.17
CA GLU A 32 -0.66 -38.63 -7.84
C GLU A 32 -1.65 -37.50 -7.54
N LEU A 33 -2.95 -37.75 -7.64
CA LEU A 33 -3.98 -36.76 -7.30
C LEU A 33 -3.92 -36.33 -5.84
N ASN A 34 -3.66 -37.27 -4.92
CA ASN A 34 -3.48 -36.94 -3.51
C ASN A 34 -2.24 -36.06 -3.27
N LEU A 35 -1.15 -36.33 -3.98
CA LEU A 35 0.06 -35.51 -3.92
C LEU A 35 -0.23 -34.08 -4.41
N GLN A 36 -0.86 -33.95 -5.58
CA GLN A 36 -1.24 -32.66 -6.15
C GLN A 36 -2.20 -31.89 -5.23
N LEU A 37 -3.17 -32.57 -4.64
CA LEU A 37 -4.10 -31.97 -3.69
C LEU A 37 -3.38 -31.43 -2.44
N ARG A 38 -2.42 -32.18 -1.88
CA ARG A 38 -1.60 -31.72 -0.74
C ARG A 38 -0.79 -30.48 -1.11
N GLN A 39 -0.13 -30.51 -2.28
CA GLN A 39 0.66 -29.37 -2.76
C GLN A 39 -0.21 -28.14 -3.02
N ALA A 40 -1.39 -28.32 -3.62
CA ALA A 40 -2.33 -27.23 -3.87
C ALA A 40 -2.83 -26.62 -2.55
N ARG A 41 -3.16 -27.45 -1.55
CA ARG A 41 -3.54 -26.98 -0.21
C ARG A 41 -2.42 -26.19 0.47
N GLU A 42 -1.18 -26.65 0.38
CA GLU A 42 -0.03 -25.93 0.93
C GLU A 42 0.17 -24.57 0.23
N LYS A 43 0.06 -24.53 -1.10
CA LYS A 43 0.15 -23.27 -1.87
C LYS A 43 -0.94 -22.29 -1.48
N ILE A 44 -2.19 -22.75 -1.37
CA ILE A 44 -3.33 -21.92 -0.94
C ILE A 44 -3.08 -21.38 0.47
N PHE A 45 -2.64 -22.21 1.40
CA PHE A 45 -2.32 -21.77 2.76
C PHE A 45 -1.26 -20.66 2.77
N LYS A 46 -0.16 -20.84 2.02
CA LYS A 46 0.88 -19.81 1.88
C LYS A 46 0.33 -18.52 1.28
N LEU A 47 -0.52 -18.61 0.25
CA LEU A 47 -1.14 -17.44 -0.37
C LEU A 47 -2.06 -16.69 0.61
N VAL A 48 -2.83 -17.40 1.43
CA VAL A 48 -3.67 -16.79 2.47
C VAL A 48 -2.79 -16.09 3.51
N GLN A 49 -1.74 -16.76 4.01
CA GLN A 49 -0.81 -16.16 4.96
C GLN A 49 -0.16 -14.87 4.40
N MET A 50 0.30 -14.92 3.14
CA MET A 50 0.86 -13.73 2.48
C MET A 50 -0.19 -12.62 2.32
N ASN A 51 -1.45 -12.98 2.02
CA ASN A 51 -2.53 -12.00 1.92
C ASN A 51 -2.82 -11.32 3.26
N ASP A 52 -2.81 -12.07 4.36
CA ASP A 52 -2.97 -11.55 5.72
C ASP A 52 -1.83 -10.58 6.08
N GLU A 53 -0.58 -10.96 5.78
CA GLU A 53 0.60 -10.13 6.00
C GLU A 53 0.55 -8.83 5.17
N LEU A 54 0.16 -8.91 3.90
CA LEU A 54 -0.02 -7.75 3.03
C LEU A 54 -1.14 -6.83 3.50
N SER A 55 -2.27 -7.40 3.92
CA SER A 55 -3.42 -6.64 4.44
C SER A 55 -3.05 -5.90 5.74
N ALA A 56 -2.32 -6.56 6.64
CA ALA A 56 -1.80 -5.92 7.84
C ALA A 56 -0.78 -4.81 7.52
N GLY A 57 0.10 -5.03 6.53
CA GLY A 57 1.05 -4.03 6.04
C GLY A 57 0.36 -2.80 5.44
N ALA A 58 -0.66 -3.01 4.59
CA ALA A 58 -1.47 -1.95 4.01
C ALA A 58 -2.16 -1.10 5.08
N GLY A 59 -2.80 -1.75 6.07
CA GLY A 59 -3.46 -1.04 7.17
C GLY A 59 -2.49 -0.18 8.00
N LYS A 60 -1.26 -0.65 8.22
CA LYS A 60 -0.21 0.16 8.89
C LYS A 60 0.20 1.36 8.05
N ALA A 61 0.47 1.16 6.77
CA ALA A 61 0.86 2.23 5.86
C ALA A 61 -0.24 3.30 5.71
N GLU A 62 -1.51 2.87 5.65
CA GLU A 62 -2.66 3.80 5.63
C GLU A 62 -2.76 4.61 6.93
N ALA A 63 -2.54 3.99 8.09
CA ALA A 63 -2.54 4.68 9.37
C ALA A 63 -1.39 5.71 9.48
N GLU A 64 -0.19 5.34 9.04
CA GLU A 64 0.97 6.25 9.00
C GLU A 64 0.73 7.42 8.04
N LEU A 65 0.20 7.13 6.85
CA LEU A 65 -0.15 8.16 5.87
C LEU A 65 -1.17 9.16 6.44
N LYS A 66 -2.21 8.66 7.12
CA LYS A 66 -3.21 9.51 7.76
C LYS A 66 -2.58 10.41 8.82
N GLN A 67 -1.74 9.87 9.70
CA GLN A 67 -1.03 10.67 10.71
C GLN A 67 -0.12 11.73 10.09
N ALA A 68 0.57 11.38 8.99
CA ALA A 68 1.41 12.33 8.27
C ALA A 68 0.59 13.47 7.66
N LEU A 69 -0.57 13.16 7.07
CA LEU A 69 -1.49 14.16 6.52
C LEU A 69 -2.04 15.09 7.62
N ASP A 70 -2.50 14.55 8.74
CA ASP A 70 -2.98 15.34 9.89
C ASP A 70 -1.87 16.28 10.41
N THR A 71 -0.62 15.80 10.42
CA THR A 71 0.54 16.61 10.82
C THR A 71 0.82 17.74 9.83
N ILE A 72 0.73 17.47 8.53
CA ILE A 72 0.90 18.47 7.47
C ILE A 72 -0.17 19.56 7.59
N GLU A 73 -1.44 19.17 7.79
CA GLU A 73 -2.55 20.11 7.97
C GLU A 73 -2.29 21.04 9.15
N ARG A 74 -1.95 20.48 10.32
CA ARG A 74 -1.61 21.26 11.51
C ARG A 74 -0.46 22.23 11.27
N LEU A 75 0.62 21.76 10.63
CA LEU A 75 1.78 22.62 10.33
C LEU A 75 1.43 23.73 9.34
N ASN A 76 0.52 23.47 8.41
CA ASN A 76 0.07 24.46 7.44
C ASN A 76 -0.78 25.56 8.10
N ASP A 77 -1.62 25.20 9.07
CA ASP A 77 -2.37 26.15 9.89
C ASP A 77 -1.42 27.02 10.72
N GLU A 78 -0.47 26.39 11.43
CA GLU A 78 0.55 27.10 12.20
C GLU A 78 1.38 28.06 11.33
N ALA A 79 1.76 27.63 10.12
CA ALA A 79 2.49 28.45 9.16
C ALA A 79 1.65 29.64 8.65
N SER A 80 0.35 29.44 8.43
CA SER A 80 -0.58 30.48 8.00
C SER A 80 -0.77 31.55 9.08
N ASP A 81 -0.93 31.12 10.34
CA ASP A 81 -1.01 32.01 11.49
C ASP A 81 0.28 32.83 11.66
N LEU A 82 1.43 32.17 11.62
CA LEU A 82 2.73 32.84 11.70
C LEU A 82 2.92 33.85 10.57
N LYS A 83 2.53 33.50 9.34
CA LYS A 83 2.57 34.41 8.20
C LYS A 83 1.70 35.64 8.43
N GLY A 84 0.49 35.48 8.97
CA GLY A 84 -0.39 36.60 9.33
C GLY A 84 0.24 37.51 10.39
N ARG A 85 0.86 36.93 11.43
CA ARG A 85 1.57 37.69 12.47
C ARG A 85 2.75 38.47 11.91
N VAL A 86 3.56 37.86 11.03
CA VAL A 86 4.69 38.53 10.38
C VAL A 86 4.22 39.69 9.51
N GLN A 87 3.13 39.52 8.75
CA GLN A 87 2.57 40.60 7.94
C GLN A 87 2.06 41.77 8.79
N SER A 88 1.38 41.48 9.90
CA SER A 88 0.93 42.51 10.85
C SER A 88 2.11 43.30 11.45
N LEU A 89 3.16 42.60 11.90
CA LEU A 89 4.37 43.25 12.42
C LEU A 89 5.07 44.12 11.37
N ARG A 90 5.12 43.67 10.12
CA ARG A 90 5.67 44.46 9.01
C ARG A 90 4.87 45.73 8.79
N LEU A 91 3.54 45.66 8.80
CA LEU A 91 2.68 46.83 8.68
C LEU A 91 2.93 47.84 9.81
N ILE A 92 3.04 47.36 11.06
CA ILE A 92 3.34 48.22 12.21
C ILE A 92 4.72 48.88 12.06
N ALA A 93 5.73 48.15 11.58
CA ALA A 93 7.07 48.71 11.34
C ALA A 93 7.03 49.82 10.27
N ASP A 94 6.33 49.59 9.15
CA ASP A 94 6.17 50.58 8.09
C ASP A 94 5.45 51.85 8.60
N GLN A 95 4.39 51.68 9.41
CA GLN A 95 3.67 52.79 10.04
C GLN A 95 4.55 53.58 11.02
N ARG A 96 5.33 52.88 11.85
CA ARG A 96 6.28 53.52 12.77
C ARG A 96 7.27 54.38 12.01
N ASP A 97 7.83 53.87 10.92
CA ASP A 97 8.83 54.58 10.13
C ASP A 97 8.23 55.83 9.47
N HIS A 98 7.01 55.73 8.95
CA HIS A 98 6.28 56.88 8.42
C HIS A 98 6.06 57.96 9.49
N LEU A 99 5.52 57.59 10.65
CA LEU A 99 5.26 58.53 11.75
C LEU A 99 6.55 59.13 12.30
N PHE A 100 7.65 58.38 12.30
CA PHE A 100 8.96 58.88 12.72
C PHE A 100 9.46 59.97 11.77
N HIS A 101 9.38 59.75 10.45
CA HIS A 101 9.75 60.75 9.46
C HIS A 101 8.87 61.99 9.53
N GLU A 102 7.56 61.83 9.72
CA GLU A 102 6.64 62.96 9.85
C GLU A 102 6.89 63.78 11.12
N ASN A 103 7.13 63.11 12.26
CA ASN A 103 7.52 63.80 13.50
C ASN A 103 8.80 64.63 13.32
N GLN A 104 9.81 64.10 12.63
CA GLN A 104 11.04 64.85 12.34
C GLN A 104 10.82 66.06 11.42
N ARG A 105 9.87 65.98 10.48
CA ARG A 105 9.48 67.10 9.63
C ARG A 105 8.81 68.19 10.46
N LEU A 106 7.80 67.83 11.25
CA LEU A 106 7.05 68.76 12.09
C LEU A 106 7.94 69.44 13.15
N LEU A 107 8.91 68.70 13.71
CA LEU A 107 9.85 69.27 14.68
C LEU A 107 10.71 70.38 14.04
N ARG A 108 11.17 70.19 12.80
CA ARG A 108 11.93 71.21 12.06
C ARG A 108 11.06 72.43 11.74
N GLU A 109 9.85 72.22 11.23
CA GLU A 109 8.89 73.30 10.96
C GLU A 109 8.59 74.12 12.23
N LYS A 110 8.49 73.47 13.40
CA LYS A 110 8.28 74.15 14.67
C LYS A 110 9.48 75.01 15.07
N GLN A 111 10.70 74.48 14.95
CA GLN A 111 11.93 75.22 15.25
C GLN A 111 12.10 76.44 14.33
N GLU A 112 11.76 76.31 13.05
CA GLU A 112 11.79 77.42 12.10
C GLU A 112 10.80 78.54 12.48
N ARG A 113 9.59 78.19 12.93
CA ARG A 113 8.59 79.16 13.41
C ARG A 113 8.99 79.86 14.71
N GLU A 114 9.67 79.17 15.62
CA GLU A 114 10.15 79.76 16.88
C GLU A 114 11.37 80.69 16.67
N SER A 115 12.00 80.63 15.49
CA SER A 115 13.17 81.44 15.14
C SER A 115 12.84 82.70 14.31
N GLN A 116 11.56 82.92 13.97
CA GLN A 116 11.03 84.09 13.25
C GLN A 116 10.34 85.05 14.20
#